data_AF-A0AA88Y3H9-F1
#
_entry.id   AF-A0AA88Y3H9-F1
#
_cell.length_a   1.000
_cell.length_b   1.000
_cell.length_c   1.000
_cell.angle_alpha   90.00
_cell.angle_beta   90.00
_cell.angle_gamma   90.00
#
_symmetry.space_group_name_H-M   'P 1'
#
loop_
_entity.id
_entity.type
_entity.pdbx_description
1 polymer ?
#
loop_
_entity_poly.entity_id
_entity_poly.type
_entity_poly.pdbx_seq_one_letter_code
_entity_poly.pdbx_strand_id
1 'polypeptide(L)'
;MSIPKEILTAHTATTRGREESDYYSIKVDDEGKVATKTTGLVAQNATVHKDAKDMSMHSKFENQSPLEFRNSHFMTISGQGRLGNKMFEFASLLGIAYRHNYTPYILQRHPLHNTFEIPKENIRSLPKLDNVISIGEGAAGKYFVKTENLTHDKNYTLGGYYQSWKYFDFVSDLVRKSFKFKSQHERKAKIAIETYARGNRPSVGVHVRRSDMASTRELRRGYNVAPKSYFQKAFEFFRKNLTDPVFLIISDDLRWSKANLQAEDVSFVSTGDPGADLAILASCNHSIVSTGSFGWWGGYLSGGTVVYFSNFPARDSWLAGQYDKKDYYPPRWIAME
;
A
#
# COMPACT_ATOMS: atom_id res chain seq x y z
N MET A 1 23.33 13.69 23.40
CA MET A 1 23.58 14.37 22.11
C MET A 1 22.63 13.76 21.09
N SER A 2 21.55 14.47 20.75
CA SER A 2 20.64 14.10 19.66
C SER A 2 21.36 14.33 18.32
N ILE A 3 21.19 13.40 17.39
CA ILE A 3 21.68 13.54 16.02
C ILE A 3 20.57 14.26 15.22
N PRO A 4 20.84 15.41 14.58
CA PRO A 4 19.84 16.12 13.78
C PRO A 4 19.32 15.25 12.63
N LYS A 5 18.02 15.37 12.32
CA LYS A 5 17.39 14.67 11.19
C LYS A 5 17.62 15.45 9.90
N GLU A 6 18.25 14.83 8.91
CA GLU A 6 18.31 15.35 7.54
C GLU A 6 16.99 15.10 6.82
N ILE A 7 16.45 16.14 6.18
CA ILE A 7 15.28 16.06 5.30
C ILE A 7 15.77 16.41 3.89
N LEU A 8 15.62 15.46 2.97
CA LEU A 8 15.86 15.66 1.54
C LEU A 8 14.55 16.09 0.87
N THR A 9 14.56 17.25 0.22
CA THR A 9 13.43 17.77 -0.53
C THR A 9 13.83 17.91 -2.00
N ALA A 10 13.05 17.32 -2.90
CA ALA A 10 13.29 17.41 -4.34
C ALA A 10 12.32 18.41 -4.98
N HIS A 11 12.85 19.30 -5.83
CA HIS A 11 12.04 20.12 -6.72
C HIS A 11 12.47 19.86 -8.18
N THR A 12 11.51 19.47 -9.02
CA THR A 12 11.70 19.35 -10.47
C THR A 12 11.34 20.66 -11.14
N ALA A 13 12.32 21.31 -11.79
CA ALA A 13 12.07 22.43 -12.69
C ALA A 13 12.21 21.96 -14.15
N THR A 14 11.14 22.07 -14.92
CA THR A 14 11.14 21.72 -16.34
C THR A 14 11.70 22.88 -17.17
N THR A 15 12.93 22.73 -17.66
CA THR A 15 13.41 23.51 -18.82
C THR A 15 13.76 22.56 -19.97
N ARG A 16 13.41 23.00 -21.18
CA ARG A 16 13.42 22.28 -22.47
C ARG A 16 14.38 21.08 -22.53
N GLY A 17 13.81 19.88 -22.44
CA GLY A 17 14.35 18.66 -23.06
C GLY A 17 15.37 17.83 -22.26
N ARG A 18 15.73 18.20 -21.03
CA ARG A 18 16.44 17.32 -20.07
C ARG A 18 15.92 17.57 -18.66
N GLU A 19 15.55 16.51 -17.95
CA GLU A 19 15.27 16.58 -16.52
C GLU A 19 16.59 16.64 -15.75
N GLU A 20 16.98 17.83 -15.30
CA GLU A 20 18.00 18.00 -14.25
C GLU A 20 17.26 18.24 -12.92
N SER A 21 17.61 17.46 -11.89
CA SER A 21 17.06 17.62 -10.54
C SER A 21 18.11 18.27 -9.65
N ASP A 22 17.85 19.50 -9.22
CA ASP A 22 18.67 20.18 -8.22
C ASP A 22 18.28 19.69 -6.82
N TYR A 23 19.25 19.19 -6.07
CA TYR A 23 19.05 18.78 -4.68
C TYR A 23 19.61 19.84 -3.73
N TYR A 24 18.86 20.12 -2.67
CA TYR A 24 19.30 20.97 -1.57
C TYR A 24 19.20 20.19 -0.26
N SER A 25 20.26 20.22 0.53
CA SER A 25 20.22 19.75 1.93
C SER A 25 19.92 20.93 2.84
N ILE A 26 18.88 20.81 3.67
CA ILE A 26 18.54 21.81 4.69
C ILE A 26 18.83 21.18 6.06
N LYS A 27 19.72 21.81 6.84
CA LYS A 27 19.91 21.48 8.25
C LYS A 27 18.99 22.35 9.10
N VAL A 28 18.14 21.70 9.89
CA VAL A 28 17.26 22.31 10.89
C VAL A 28 17.75 21.94 12.27
N ASP A 29 17.81 22.92 13.17
CA ASP A 29 18.11 22.68 14.58
C ASP A 29 16.91 22.07 15.34
N ASP A 30 17.12 21.72 16.61
CA ASP A 30 16.10 21.12 17.47
C ASP A 30 14.88 22.04 17.74
N GLU A 31 14.93 23.31 17.31
CA GLU A 31 13.85 24.29 17.38
C GLU A 31 13.18 24.56 16.00
N GLY A 32 13.63 23.89 14.93
CA GLY A 32 13.07 24.01 13.59
C GLY A 32 13.52 25.25 12.81
N LYS A 33 14.63 25.92 13.19
CA LYS A 33 15.21 27.03 12.44
C LYS A 33 16.28 26.55 11.47
N VAL A 34 16.30 27.14 10.26
CA VAL A 34 17.21 26.77 9.17
C VAL A 34 18.61 27.33 9.46
N ALA A 35 19.60 26.45 9.64
CA ALA A 35 20.95 26.85 10.04
C ALA A 35 21.91 27.08 8.86
N THR A 36 21.70 26.46 7.69
CA THR A 36 22.53 26.69 6.48
C THR A 36 21.93 26.06 5.22
N LYS A 37 22.15 26.67 4.05
CA LYS A 37 21.77 26.17 2.72
C LYS A 37 23.03 25.92 1.89
N THR A 38 23.21 24.70 1.38
CA THR A 38 24.35 24.34 0.51
C THR A 38 23.82 23.76 -0.80
N THR A 39 24.36 24.23 -1.92
CA THR A 39 24.08 23.76 -3.28
C THR A 39 25.15 22.79 -3.74
N GLY A 40 24.76 21.63 -4.27
CA GLY A 40 25.70 20.69 -4.88
C GLY A 40 25.06 19.93 -6.05
N LEU A 41 25.75 19.92 -7.19
CA LEU A 41 25.50 19.01 -8.30
C LEU A 41 26.12 17.65 -7.96
N VAL A 42 25.30 16.61 -7.83
CA VAL A 42 25.80 15.25 -7.62
C VAL A 42 25.43 14.40 -8.83
N ALA A 43 26.45 14.03 -9.61
CA ALA A 43 26.35 12.97 -10.61
C ALA A 43 25.99 11.65 -9.92
N GLN A 44 25.12 10.85 -10.55
CA GLN A 44 24.66 9.55 -10.07
C GLN A 44 25.84 8.65 -9.66
N ASN A 45 26.07 8.53 -8.34
CA ASN A 45 26.67 7.40 -7.64
C ASN A 45 26.69 7.71 -6.14
N ALA A 46 25.53 7.59 -5.49
CA ALA A 46 25.42 7.72 -4.03
C ALA A 46 25.75 6.39 -3.35
N THR A 47 26.98 6.26 -2.87
CA THR A 47 27.44 5.18 -1.99
C THR A 47 26.79 5.38 -0.61
N VAL A 48 25.73 4.62 -0.31
CA VAL A 48 25.14 4.56 1.02
C VAL A 48 25.99 3.63 1.89
N HIS A 49 26.47 4.11 3.04
CA HIS A 49 27.02 3.26 4.09
C HIS A 49 25.94 2.27 4.54
N LYS A 50 26.02 1.02 4.05
CA LYS A 50 25.15 -0.09 4.42
C LYS A 50 25.75 -0.82 5.62
N ASP A 51 24.92 -1.08 6.62
CA ASP A 51 25.25 -1.98 7.71
C ASP A 51 25.59 -3.37 7.14
N ALA A 52 26.69 -3.96 7.61
CA ALA A 52 27.27 -5.20 7.06
C ALA A 52 26.34 -6.44 7.12
N LYS A 53 25.21 -6.38 7.85
CA LYS A 53 24.19 -7.43 7.86
C LYS A 53 23.19 -7.35 6.69
N ASP A 54 22.99 -6.17 6.09
CA ASP A 54 22.05 -5.96 4.99
C ASP A 54 22.68 -6.27 3.61
N MET A 55 24.02 -6.23 3.55
CA MET A 55 24.80 -6.52 2.33
C MET A 55 24.72 -7.99 1.89
N SER A 56 24.44 -8.94 2.79
CA SER A 56 24.38 -10.36 2.42
C SER A 56 23.07 -10.78 1.74
N MET A 57 22.02 -9.96 1.80
CA MET A 57 20.76 -10.21 1.08
C MET A 57 20.83 -9.66 -0.34
N HIS A 58 21.35 -8.44 -0.53
CA HIS A 58 21.34 -7.78 -1.84
C HIS A 58 22.35 -8.39 -2.83
N SER A 59 23.47 -8.94 -2.36
CA SER A 59 24.48 -9.53 -3.25
C SER A 59 24.05 -10.85 -3.93
N LYS A 60 22.89 -11.42 -3.57
CA LYS A 60 22.34 -12.62 -4.22
C LYS A 60 21.53 -12.32 -5.49
N PHE A 61 21.24 -11.05 -5.78
CA PHE A 61 20.27 -10.68 -6.82
C PHE A 61 20.89 -10.00 -8.06
N GLU A 62 22.18 -9.67 -8.06
CA GLU A 62 22.84 -8.97 -9.18
C GLU A 62 23.23 -9.88 -10.37
N ASN A 63 23.12 -11.21 -10.24
CA ASN A 63 23.53 -12.18 -11.26
C ASN A 63 22.41 -13.08 -11.80
N GLN A 64 21.13 -12.73 -11.64
CA GLN A 64 20.04 -13.50 -12.27
C GLN A 64 19.81 -13.02 -13.71
N SER A 65 20.11 -13.88 -14.68
CA SER A 65 19.79 -13.66 -16.10
C SER A 65 18.26 -13.52 -16.30
N PRO A 66 17.79 -12.98 -17.44
CA PRO A 66 16.38 -12.70 -17.61
C PRO A 66 15.54 -13.98 -17.57
N LEU A 67 14.65 -14.08 -16.58
CA LEU A 67 13.36 -14.77 -16.67
C LEU A 67 13.38 -16.24 -17.14
N GLU A 68 14.28 -17.06 -16.59
CA GLU A 68 14.08 -18.52 -16.63
C GLU A 68 13.59 -19.00 -15.25
N PHE A 69 12.26 -19.00 -15.08
CA PHE A 69 11.65 -19.77 -14.01
C PHE A 69 12.10 -21.22 -14.13
N ARG A 70 12.45 -21.87 -13.01
CA ARG A 70 12.52 -23.34 -12.99
C ARG A 70 11.09 -23.82 -13.24
N ASN A 71 10.75 -24.10 -14.51
CA ASN A 71 9.41 -24.45 -15.03
C ASN A 71 8.75 -25.71 -14.40
N SER A 72 9.19 -26.16 -13.21
CA SER A 72 8.66 -27.32 -12.51
C SER A 72 7.81 -26.99 -11.27
N HIS A 73 7.77 -25.74 -10.78
CA HIS A 73 7.07 -25.40 -9.52
C HIS A 73 6.18 -24.16 -9.60
N PHE A 74 5.02 -24.22 -8.95
CA PHE A 74 4.05 -23.14 -8.88
C PHE A 74 3.65 -22.78 -7.46
N MET A 75 3.13 -21.56 -7.29
CA MET A 75 2.50 -21.10 -6.06
C MET A 75 1.12 -20.50 -6.34
N THR A 76 0.19 -20.69 -5.42
CA THR A 76 -1.15 -20.10 -5.49
C THR A 76 -1.67 -19.62 -4.13
N ILE A 77 -2.87 -19.06 -4.11
CA ILE A 77 -3.54 -18.49 -2.92
C ILE A 77 -4.90 -19.15 -2.70
N SER A 78 -5.30 -19.28 -1.45
CA SER A 78 -6.57 -19.90 -1.05
C SER A 78 -7.25 -19.20 0.14
N GLY A 79 -6.82 -17.99 0.48
CA GLY A 79 -7.36 -17.22 1.60
C GLY A 79 -8.84 -16.86 1.41
N GLN A 80 -9.40 -16.12 2.36
CA GLN A 80 -10.82 -15.71 2.35
C GLN A 80 -10.96 -14.18 2.27
N GLY A 81 -12.17 -13.65 2.44
CA GLY A 81 -12.37 -12.21 2.60
C GLY A 81 -12.59 -11.42 1.31
N ARG A 82 -12.68 -10.09 1.47
CA ARG A 82 -13.10 -9.14 0.44
C ARG A 82 -11.91 -8.58 -0.35
N LEU A 83 -12.18 -7.70 -1.31
CA LEU A 83 -11.23 -7.15 -2.29
C LEU A 83 -9.84 -6.81 -1.71
N GLY A 84 -9.76 -5.99 -0.66
CA GLY A 84 -8.45 -5.61 -0.11
C GLY A 84 -7.65 -6.77 0.52
N ASN A 85 -8.33 -7.78 1.08
CA ASN A 85 -7.64 -8.99 1.56
C ASN A 85 -7.11 -9.80 0.37
N LYS A 86 -7.91 -9.91 -0.69
CA LYS A 86 -7.52 -10.59 -1.94
C LYS A 86 -6.32 -9.93 -2.61
N MET A 87 -6.21 -8.61 -2.52
CA MET A 87 -5.04 -7.89 -3.02
C MET A 87 -3.79 -8.19 -2.19
N PHE A 88 -3.89 -8.30 -0.86
CA PHE A 88 -2.76 -8.74 -0.03
C PHE A 88 -2.31 -10.17 -0.33
N GLU A 89 -3.25 -11.09 -0.48
CA GLU A 89 -2.96 -12.47 -0.89
C GLU A 89 -2.18 -12.50 -2.20
N PHE A 90 -2.66 -11.78 -3.23
CA PHE A 90 -2.05 -11.77 -4.55
C PHE A 90 -0.70 -11.05 -4.58
N ALA A 91 -0.57 -9.89 -3.92
CA ALA A 91 0.71 -9.20 -3.85
C ALA A 91 1.77 -10.03 -3.12
N SER A 92 1.39 -10.67 -2.02
CA SER A 92 2.28 -11.57 -1.28
C SER A 92 2.65 -12.81 -2.09
N LEU A 93 1.70 -13.37 -2.86
CA LEU A 93 1.99 -14.42 -3.82
C LEU A 93 3.06 -13.97 -4.82
N LEU A 94 2.92 -12.79 -5.44
CA LEU A 94 3.90 -12.29 -6.40
C LEU A 94 5.29 -12.16 -5.77
N GLY A 95 5.39 -11.56 -4.58
CA GLY A 95 6.69 -11.36 -3.93
C GLY A 95 7.32 -12.65 -3.40
N ILE A 96 6.55 -13.54 -2.77
CA ILE A 96 7.07 -14.84 -2.32
C ILE A 96 7.47 -15.71 -3.51
N ALA A 97 6.65 -15.75 -4.57
CA ALA A 97 6.96 -16.51 -5.77
C ALA A 97 8.22 -15.97 -6.47
N TYR A 98 8.36 -14.65 -6.58
CA TYR A 98 9.56 -14.01 -7.11
C TYR A 98 10.81 -14.39 -6.32
N ARG A 99 10.75 -14.34 -4.98
CA ARG A 99 11.87 -14.70 -4.09
C ARG A 99 12.36 -16.14 -4.32
N HIS A 100 11.45 -17.05 -4.62
CA HIS A 100 11.75 -18.49 -4.74
C HIS A 100 11.87 -18.99 -6.19
N ASN A 101 11.71 -18.12 -7.18
CA ASN A 101 11.62 -18.47 -8.60
C ASN A 101 10.48 -19.46 -8.91
N TYR A 102 9.32 -19.26 -8.28
CA TYR A 102 8.08 -20.02 -8.52
C TYR A 102 7.20 -19.30 -9.55
N THR A 103 6.41 -20.05 -10.31
CA THR A 103 5.36 -19.47 -11.15
C THR A 103 4.13 -19.12 -10.30
N PRO A 104 3.77 -17.84 -10.10
CA PRO A 104 2.55 -17.48 -9.39
C PRO A 104 1.33 -17.71 -10.27
N TYR A 105 0.26 -18.29 -9.71
CA TYR A 105 -1.04 -18.33 -10.39
C TYR A 105 -2.21 -18.06 -9.46
N ILE A 106 -3.28 -17.53 -10.04
CA ILE A 106 -4.60 -17.44 -9.41
C ILE A 106 -5.65 -18.10 -10.30
N LEU A 107 -6.70 -18.63 -9.69
CA LEU A 107 -7.78 -19.28 -10.43
C LEU A 107 -8.52 -18.28 -11.34
N GLN A 108 -8.96 -18.69 -12.52
CA GLN A 108 -9.77 -17.84 -13.42
C GLN A 108 -11.04 -17.26 -12.75
N ARG A 109 -11.60 -17.98 -11.78
CA ARG A 109 -12.75 -17.57 -10.96
C ARG A 109 -12.39 -16.68 -9.76
N HIS A 110 -11.12 -16.31 -9.61
CA HIS A 110 -10.67 -15.50 -8.49
C HIS A 110 -11.30 -14.09 -8.57
N PRO A 111 -11.84 -13.56 -7.47
CA PRO A 111 -12.61 -12.31 -7.49
C PRO A 111 -11.82 -11.08 -7.93
N LEU A 112 -10.48 -11.11 -7.89
CA LEU A 112 -9.65 -10.01 -8.40
C LEU A 112 -9.86 -9.75 -9.90
N HIS A 113 -10.22 -10.77 -10.68
CA HIS A 113 -10.54 -10.59 -12.10
C HIS A 113 -11.80 -9.72 -12.32
N ASN A 114 -12.58 -9.40 -11.29
CA ASN A 114 -13.71 -8.46 -11.42
C ASN A 114 -13.24 -6.99 -11.42
N THR A 115 -12.07 -6.71 -10.86
CA THR A 115 -11.54 -5.36 -10.65
C THR A 115 -10.34 -5.07 -11.53
N PHE A 116 -9.45 -6.05 -11.72
CA PHE A 116 -8.15 -5.87 -12.35
C PHE A 116 -7.99 -6.69 -13.63
N GLU A 117 -7.13 -6.19 -14.53
CA GLU A 117 -6.66 -6.87 -15.74
C GLU A 117 -5.53 -7.86 -15.42
N ILE A 118 -5.79 -8.80 -14.51
CA ILE A 118 -4.83 -9.86 -14.18
C ILE A 118 -4.93 -10.97 -15.25
N PRO A 119 -3.81 -11.40 -15.85
CA PRO A 119 -3.79 -12.52 -16.80
C PRO A 119 -4.52 -13.75 -16.24
N LYS A 120 -5.38 -14.33 -17.07
CA LYS A 120 -6.13 -15.55 -16.75
C LYS A 120 -5.33 -16.73 -17.26
N GLU A 121 -4.50 -17.31 -16.41
CA GLU A 121 -3.78 -18.53 -16.78
C GLU A 121 -4.73 -19.73 -16.83
N ASN A 122 -4.54 -20.60 -17.83
CA ASN A 122 -5.38 -21.77 -18.04
C ASN A 122 -4.91 -22.92 -17.15
N ILE A 123 -5.74 -23.34 -16.18
CA ILE A 123 -5.38 -24.43 -15.24
C ILE A 123 -5.07 -25.74 -15.97
N ARG A 124 -5.61 -25.96 -17.18
CA ARG A 124 -5.35 -27.18 -17.97
C ARG A 124 -3.90 -27.33 -18.42
N SER A 125 -3.09 -26.27 -18.41
CA SER A 125 -1.65 -26.34 -18.70
C SER A 125 -0.77 -26.41 -17.45
N LEU A 126 -1.35 -26.37 -16.24
CA LEU A 126 -0.59 -26.54 -15.01
C LEU A 126 -0.38 -28.04 -14.71
N PRO A 127 0.77 -28.45 -14.15
CA PRO A 127 0.96 -29.79 -13.62
C PRO A 127 -0.20 -30.14 -12.67
N LYS A 128 -0.62 -31.41 -12.65
CA LYS A 128 -1.64 -31.88 -11.71
C LYS A 128 -1.32 -31.37 -10.29
N LEU A 129 -2.33 -30.96 -9.53
CA LEU A 129 -2.23 -30.48 -8.14
C LEU A 129 -1.75 -31.55 -7.15
N ASP A 130 -1.14 -32.63 -7.64
CA ASP A 130 -0.48 -33.64 -6.86
C ASP A 130 0.77 -32.96 -6.24
N ASN A 131 0.97 -33.05 -4.92
CA ASN A 131 2.06 -32.40 -4.15
C ASN A 131 1.96 -30.89 -3.89
N VAL A 132 0.76 -30.33 -3.68
CA VAL A 132 0.59 -28.96 -3.17
C VAL A 132 0.53 -28.95 -1.63
N ILE A 133 1.47 -28.26 -0.99
CA ILE A 133 1.44 -28.02 0.46
C ILE A 133 0.78 -26.68 0.78
N SER A 134 -0.13 -26.69 1.75
CA SER A 134 -0.70 -25.45 2.30
C SER A 134 0.20 -24.86 3.37
N ILE A 135 0.52 -23.58 3.22
CA ILE A 135 1.22 -22.78 4.22
C ILE A 135 0.20 -21.80 4.82
N GLY A 136 -0.10 -22.01 6.10
CA GLY A 136 -0.88 -21.09 6.90
C GLY A 136 -0.06 -19.88 7.35
N GLU A 137 -0.64 -18.69 7.34
CA GLU A 137 -0.01 -17.54 8.02
C GLU A 137 0.00 -17.78 9.55
N GLY A 138 1.09 -17.39 10.22
CA GLY A 138 1.22 -17.57 11.66
C GLY A 138 0.35 -16.63 12.50
N ALA A 139 0.10 -15.41 12.02
CA ALA A 139 -0.78 -14.42 12.63
C ALA A 139 -1.18 -13.36 11.59
N ALA A 140 -2.34 -12.73 11.80
CA ALA A 140 -2.88 -11.72 10.89
C ALA A 140 -2.01 -10.45 10.90
N GLY A 141 -1.42 -10.09 9.76
CA GLY A 141 -0.64 -8.86 9.64
C GLY A 141 0.74 -8.91 10.30
N LYS A 142 1.32 -10.09 10.46
CA LYS A 142 2.74 -10.30 10.78
C LYS A 142 3.48 -10.92 9.61
N TYR A 143 4.71 -10.51 9.43
CA TYR A 143 5.61 -11.14 8.49
C TYR A 143 6.04 -12.51 9.03
N PHE A 144 5.84 -13.54 8.22
CA PHE A 144 6.10 -14.92 8.59
C PHE A 144 7.35 -15.42 7.88
N VAL A 145 8.46 -15.42 8.62
CA VAL A 145 9.80 -15.80 8.13
C VAL A 145 9.85 -17.22 7.53
N LYS A 146 8.92 -18.12 7.87
CA LYS A 146 8.87 -19.46 7.24
C LYS A 146 8.64 -19.39 5.73
N THR A 147 8.03 -18.31 5.23
CA THR A 147 7.87 -18.07 3.78
C THR A 147 9.20 -17.77 3.07
N GLU A 148 10.30 -17.51 3.80
CA GLU A 148 11.64 -17.30 3.24
C GLU A 148 12.40 -18.60 2.98
N ASN A 149 12.01 -19.71 3.61
CA ASN A 149 12.75 -20.98 3.58
C ASN A 149 11.88 -22.12 3.03
N LEU A 150 11.38 -21.93 1.82
CA LEU A 150 10.59 -22.96 1.12
C LEU A 150 11.51 -23.95 0.41
N THR A 151 11.13 -25.22 0.42
CA THR A 151 11.86 -26.28 -0.29
C THR A 151 11.35 -26.40 -1.74
N HIS A 152 12.28 -26.59 -2.69
CA HIS A 152 12.02 -26.69 -4.14
C HIS A 152 11.69 -28.11 -4.63
N ASP A 153 11.08 -28.92 -3.77
CA ASP A 153 10.57 -30.26 -4.07
C ASP A 153 9.03 -30.30 -4.09
N LYS A 154 8.37 -29.14 -3.91
CA LYS A 154 6.92 -29.04 -3.68
C LYS A 154 6.32 -27.78 -4.29
N ASN A 155 5.03 -27.87 -4.58
CA ASN A 155 4.19 -26.72 -4.91
C ASN A 155 3.53 -26.17 -3.64
N TYR A 156 3.17 -24.89 -3.62
CA TYR A 156 2.61 -24.26 -2.42
C TYR A 156 1.28 -23.54 -2.67
N THR A 157 0.37 -23.64 -1.71
CA THR A 157 -0.77 -22.75 -1.58
C THR A 157 -0.65 -21.92 -0.31
N LEU A 158 -0.78 -20.60 -0.44
CA LEU A 158 -0.78 -19.66 0.65
C LEU A 158 -2.20 -19.55 1.21
N GLY A 159 -2.41 -20.09 2.41
CA GLY A 159 -3.66 -20.04 3.16
C GLY A 159 -3.61 -18.97 4.25
N GLY A 160 -4.31 -17.86 4.04
CA GLY A 160 -4.30 -16.70 4.94
C GLY A 160 -4.44 -15.39 4.19
N TYR A 161 -4.26 -14.27 4.86
CA TYR A 161 -4.31 -12.95 4.25
C TYR A 161 -2.95 -12.40 3.86
N TYR A 162 -1.87 -12.77 4.56
CA TYR A 162 -0.49 -12.33 4.30
C TYR A 162 -0.37 -10.80 4.26
N GLN A 163 -0.93 -10.12 5.26
CA GLN A 163 -1.06 -8.65 5.26
C GLN A 163 0.21 -7.94 5.74
N SER A 164 1.33 -8.18 5.06
CA SER A 164 2.59 -7.48 5.36
C SER A 164 3.23 -6.97 4.08
N TRP A 165 3.59 -5.69 4.05
CA TRP A 165 4.26 -5.08 2.90
C TRP A 165 5.60 -5.76 2.60
N LYS A 166 6.26 -6.30 3.63
CA LYS A 166 7.56 -7.01 3.51
C LYS A 166 7.51 -8.23 2.58
N TYR A 167 6.33 -8.78 2.30
CA TYR A 167 6.23 -9.87 1.34
C TYR A 167 6.48 -9.44 -0.10
N PHE A 168 6.29 -8.16 -0.44
CA PHE A 168 6.22 -7.73 -1.84
C PHE A 168 6.72 -6.32 -2.18
N ASP A 169 7.00 -5.45 -1.20
CA ASP A 169 7.42 -4.05 -1.47
C ASP A 169 8.75 -3.99 -2.22
N PHE A 170 9.62 -5.00 -2.09
CA PHE A 170 10.87 -5.10 -2.88
C PHE A 170 10.64 -5.42 -4.38
N VAL A 171 9.42 -5.84 -4.76
CA VAL A 171 8.95 -5.97 -6.15
C VAL A 171 7.74 -5.05 -6.39
N SER A 172 7.74 -3.87 -5.77
CA SER A 172 6.62 -2.92 -5.81
C SER A 172 6.14 -2.60 -7.22
N ASP A 173 7.06 -2.51 -8.20
CA ASP A 173 6.72 -2.18 -9.58
C ASP A 173 5.93 -3.30 -10.25
N LEU A 174 6.30 -4.56 -10.00
CA LEU A 174 5.53 -5.72 -10.47
C LEU A 174 4.13 -5.71 -9.84
N VAL A 175 4.03 -5.46 -8.54
CA VAL A 175 2.75 -5.42 -7.81
C VAL A 175 1.85 -4.31 -8.36
N ARG A 176 2.38 -3.10 -8.52
CA ARG A 176 1.63 -1.94 -9.05
C ARG A 176 1.14 -2.20 -10.47
N LYS A 177 2.00 -2.71 -11.36
CA LYS A 177 1.62 -3.07 -12.74
C LYS A 177 0.56 -4.17 -12.77
N SER A 178 0.62 -5.12 -11.83
CA SER A 178 -0.35 -6.22 -11.76
C SER A 178 -1.75 -5.78 -11.29
N PHE A 179 -1.85 -4.64 -10.59
CA PHE A 179 -3.13 -4.03 -10.20
C PHE A 179 -3.60 -2.96 -11.20
N LYS A 180 -3.47 -3.25 -12.50
CA LYS A 180 -4.12 -2.45 -13.54
C LYS A 180 -5.64 -2.62 -13.46
N PHE A 181 -6.36 -1.52 -13.23
CA PHE A 181 -7.82 -1.55 -13.16
C PHE A 181 -8.44 -1.85 -14.52
N LYS A 182 -9.61 -2.47 -14.53
CA LYS A 182 -10.41 -2.57 -15.74
C LYS A 182 -10.94 -1.20 -16.15
N SER A 183 -11.06 -0.98 -17.46
CA SER A 183 -11.46 0.29 -18.07
C SER A 183 -12.74 0.93 -17.49
N GLN A 184 -13.75 0.14 -17.08
CA GLN A 184 -14.95 0.70 -16.46
C GLN A 184 -14.69 1.37 -15.09
N HIS A 185 -13.72 0.87 -14.33
CA HIS A 185 -13.33 1.42 -13.02
C HIS A 185 -12.43 2.64 -13.23
N GLU A 186 -11.48 2.55 -14.17
CA GLU A 186 -10.63 3.67 -14.56
C GLU A 186 -11.44 4.87 -15.06
N ARG A 187 -12.48 4.62 -15.87
CA ARG A 187 -13.36 5.68 -16.37
C ARG A 187 -14.08 6.40 -15.24
N LYS A 188 -14.62 5.67 -14.25
CA LYS A 188 -15.29 6.25 -13.09
C LYS A 188 -14.31 7.07 -12.24
N ALA A 189 -13.09 6.54 -12.03
CA ALA A 189 -12.04 7.27 -11.31
C ALA A 189 -11.65 8.56 -12.02
N LYS A 190 -11.41 8.50 -13.34
CA LYS A 190 -11.11 9.68 -14.16
C LYS A 190 -12.20 10.75 -14.05
N ILE A 191 -13.47 10.37 -14.17
CA ILE A 191 -14.60 11.30 -14.04
C ILE A 191 -14.60 11.96 -12.66
N ALA A 192 -14.37 11.21 -11.58
CA ALA A 192 -14.31 11.77 -10.23
C ALA A 192 -13.16 12.78 -10.09
N ILE A 193 -11.95 12.44 -10.55
CA ILE A 193 -10.79 13.34 -10.51
C ILE A 193 -11.04 14.61 -11.34
N GLU A 194 -11.52 14.49 -12.57
CA GLU A 194 -11.84 15.64 -13.43
C GLU A 194 -12.97 16.51 -12.86
N THR A 195 -13.90 15.92 -12.11
CA THR A 195 -15.01 16.65 -11.50
C THR A 195 -14.56 17.44 -10.28
N TYR A 196 -13.80 16.82 -9.37
CA TYR A 196 -13.56 17.36 -8.03
C TYR A 196 -12.14 17.92 -7.84
N ALA A 197 -11.15 17.48 -8.61
CA ALA A 197 -9.76 17.96 -8.56
C ALA A 197 -9.40 18.83 -9.77
N ARG A 198 -10.33 19.71 -10.19
CA ARG A 198 -10.16 20.61 -11.34
C ARG A 198 -8.96 21.53 -11.16
N GLY A 199 -8.36 21.94 -12.28
CA GLY A 199 -7.24 22.87 -12.28
C GLY A 199 -5.96 22.28 -11.67
N ASN A 200 -5.81 20.95 -11.68
CA ASN A 200 -4.69 20.23 -11.07
C ASN A 200 -4.54 20.45 -9.57
N ARG A 201 -5.65 20.70 -8.86
CA ARG A 201 -5.67 20.76 -7.40
C ARG A 201 -5.19 19.42 -6.82
N PRO A 202 -4.27 19.41 -5.83
CA PRO A 202 -3.84 18.17 -5.19
C PRO A 202 -5.02 17.41 -4.59
N SER A 203 -5.21 16.17 -5.02
CA SER A 203 -6.29 15.31 -4.54
C SER A 203 -5.83 14.38 -3.43
N VAL A 204 -6.60 14.31 -2.35
CA VAL A 204 -6.38 13.42 -1.21
C VAL A 204 -7.53 12.44 -1.14
N GLY A 205 -7.26 11.16 -1.40
CA GLY A 205 -8.22 10.07 -1.26
C GLY A 205 -8.44 9.75 0.21
N VAL A 206 -9.69 9.82 0.68
CA VAL A 206 -10.01 9.63 2.10
C VAL A 206 -10.88 8.40 2.26
N HIS A 207 -10.32 7.33 2.82
CA HIS A 207 -11.06 6.10 3.11
C HIS A 207 -11.59 6.12 4.55
N VAL A 208 -12.92 6.08 4.69
CA VAL A 208 -13.63 6.02 5.97
C VAL A 208 -14.31 4.65 6.12
N ARG A 209 -13.76 3.78 6.96
CA ARG A 209 -14.33 2.46 7.30
C ARG A 209 -14.99 2.51 8.67
N ARG A 210 -16.26 2.17 8.75
CA ARG A 210 -17.03 2.14 10.01
C ARG A 210 -17.89 0.90 10.17
N SER A 211 -18.71 0.57 9.18
CA SER A 211 -19.88 -0.35 9.28
C SER A 211 -19.70 -1.55 10.21
N ASP A 212 -19.15 -2.66 9.73
CA ASP A 212 -18.92 -3.89 10.49
C ASP A 212 -17.92 -3.70 11.66
N MET A 213 -16.97 -2.78 11.50
CA MET A 213 -15.93 -2.45 12.49
C MET A 213 -16.52 -1.83 13.78
N ALA A 214 -17.69 -1.19 13.70
CA ALA A 214 -18.36 -0.56 14.83
C ALA A 214 -19.23 -1.54 15.64
N SER A 215 -19.33 -2.81 15.24
CA SER A 215 -20.14 -3.78 15.98
C SER A 215 -19.50 -4.10 17.34
N THR A 216 -20.33 -4.33 18.37
CA THR A 216 -19.87 -4.69 19.71
C THR A 216 -18.90 -5.87 19.71
N ARG A 217 -19.11 -6.84 18.81
CA ARG A 217 -18.23 -8.01 18.66
C ARG A 217 -16.84 -7.60 18.19
N GLU A 218 -16.74 -6.83 17.12
CA GLU A 218 -15.44 -6.44 16.57
C GLU A 218 -14.71 -5.45 17.49
N LEU A 219 -15.42 -4.49 18.09
CA LEU A 219 -14.83 -3.56 19.05
C LEU A 219 -14.22 -4.28 20.26
N ARG A 220 -14.91 -5.29 20.82
CA ARG A 220 -14.37 -6.13 21.91
C ARG A 220 -13.11 -6.90 21.52
N ARG A 221 -12.97 -7.27 20.24
CA ARG A 221 -11.77 -7.96 19.75
C ARG A 221 -10.59 -7.01 19.56
N GLY A 222 -10.83 -5.70 19.50
CA GLY A 222 -9.80 -4.70 19.25
C GLY A 222 -9.86 -4.04 17.88
N TYR A 223 -10.92 -4.29 17.09
CA TYR A 223 -11.21 -3.41 15.97
C TYR A 223 -11.53 -2.03 16.51
N ASN A 224 -11.12 -1.01 15.77
CA ASN A 224 -11.36 0.37 16.14
C ASN A 224 -11.82 1.13 14.92
N VAL A 225 -12.53 2.23 15.16
CA VAL A 225 -13.07 3.09 14.11
C VAL A 225 -12.45 4.46 14.28
N ALA A 226 -11.88 5.00 13.21
CA ALA A 226 -11.25 6.31 13.24
C ALA A 226 -12.27 7.38 13.68
N PRO A 227 -11.98 8.19 14.72
CA PRO A 227 -12.86 9.25 15.18
C PRO A 227 -12.82 10.44 14.23
N LYS A 228 -13.80 11.36 14.36
CA LYS A 228 -13.82 12.62 13.62
C LYS A 228 -12.52 13.42 13.81
N SER A 229 -11.98 13.44 15.03
CA SER A 229 -10.74 14.16 15.38
C SER A 229 -9.53 13.70 14.56
N TYR A 230 -9.43 12.40 14.27
CA TYR A 230 -8.37 11.87 13.40
C TYR A 230 -8.42 12.49 12.01
N PHE A 231 -9.60 12.47 11.38
CA PHE A 231 -9.78 13.02 10.03
C PHE A 231 -9.55 14.53 10.00
N GLN A 232 -9.99 15.26 11.03
CA GLN A 232 -9.74 16.70 11.13
C GLN A 232 -8.24 17.02 11.18
N LYS A 233 -7.48 16.32 12.03
CA LYS A 233 -6.02 16.46 12.09
C LYS A 233 -5.35 16.09 10.76
N ALA A 234 -5.83 15.06 10.08
CA ALA A 234 -5.29 14.64 8.80
C ALA A 234 -5.59 15.66 7.68
N PHE A 235 -6.79 16.25 7.66
CA PHE A 235 -7.13 17.34 6.75
C PHE A 235 -6.24 18.56 7.00
N GLU A 236 -6.06 18.96 8.25
CA GLU A 236 -5.17 20.08 8.62
C GLU A 236 -3.73 19.82 8.21
N PHE A 237 -3.23 18.59 8.37
CA PHE A 237 -1.90 18.22 7.90
C PHE A 237 -1.76 18.48 6.39
N PHE A 238 -2.70 18.03 5.57
CA PHE A 238 -2.62 18.27 4.13
C PHE A 238 -2.86 19.73 3.74
N ARG A 239 -3.79 20.43 4.37
CA ARG A 239 -4.01 21.88 4.15
C ARG A 239 -2.79 22.73 4.47
N LYS A 240 -1.96 22.32 5.43
CA LYS A 240 -0.71 23.00 5.77
C LYS A 240 0.42 22.72 4.78
N ASN A 241 0.40 21.57 4.10
CA ASN A 241 1.50 21.11 3.27
C ASN A 241 1.20 21.16 1.76
N LEU A 242 -0.05 21.39 1.37
CA LEU A 242 -0.49 21.47 -0.02
C LEU A 242 -1.24 22.78 -0.25
N THR A 243 -1.04 23.38 -1.42
CA THR A 243 -1.82 24.53 -1.87
C THR A 243 -3.18 24.05 -2.38
N ASP A 244 -4.26 24.51 -1.75
CA ASP A 244 -5.64 24.28 -2.19
C ASP A 244 -6.01 22.78 -2.45
N PRO A 245 -5.77 21.88 -1.48
CA PRO A 245 -6.08 20.46 -1.66
C PRO A 245 -7.59 20.19 -1.67
N VAL A 246 -7.99 19.10 -2.34
CA VAL A 246 -9.35 18.55 -2.27
C VAL A 246 -9.35 17.18 -1.65
N PHE A 247 -10.39 16.88 -0.86
CA PHE A 247 -10.54 15.63 -0.15
C PHE A 247 -11.69 14.81 -0.74
N LEU A 248 -11.39 13.65 -1.30
CA LEU A 248 -12.37 12.78 -1.95
C LEU A 248 -12.70 11.60 -1.03
N ILE A 249 -13.86 11.66 -0.37
CA ILE A 249 -14.28 10.68 0.63
C ILE A 249 -14.96 9.48 -0.03
N ILE A 250 -14.36 8.31 0.20
CA ILE A 250 -14.97 6.98 0.03
C ILE A 250 -15.32 6.42 1.40
N SER A 251 -16.58 6.05 1.62
CA SER A 251 -17.08 5.58 2.91
C SER A 251 -18.08 4.45 2.77
N ASP A 252 -18.02 3.50 3.70
CA ASP A 252 -19.08 2.50 3.91
C ASP A 252 -20.23 3.01 4.80
N ASP A 253 -20.08 4.22 5.36
CA ASP A 253 -21.08 4.93 6.15
C ASP A 253 -21.08 6.41 5.76
N LEU A 254 -21.75 6.71 4.63
CA LEU A 254 -21.87 8.07 4.11
C LEU A 254 -22.66 9.00 5.05
N ARG A 255 -23.61 8.45 5.83
CA ARG A 255 -24.40 9.26 6.77
C ARG A 255 -23.51 9.83 7.85
N TRP A 256 -22.68 8.99 8.49
CA TRP A 256 -21.74 9.47 9.49
C TRP A 256 -20.72 10.43 8.88
N SER A 257 -20.16 10.10 7.71
CA SER A 257 -19.12 10.94 7.08
C SER A 257 -19.66 12.33 6.73
N LYS A 258 -20.88 12.45 6.19
CA LYS A 258 -21.50 13.75 5.92
C LYS A 258 -21.75 14.55 7.20
N ALA A 259 -22.25 13.90 8.25
CA ALA A 259 -22.52 14.57 9.52
C ALA A 259 -21.24 15.05 10.25
N ASN A 260 -20.09 14.41 10.02
CA ASN A 260 -18.88 14.64 10.80
C ASN A 260 -17.74 15.33 10.03
N LEU A 261 -17.65 15.12 8.72
CA LEU A 261 -16.47 15.48 7.91
C LEU A 261 -16.76 16.51 6.82
N GLN A 262 -17.96 17.08 6.77
CA GLN A 262 -18.31 18.09 5.78
C GLN A 262 -17.45 19.36 5.94
N ALA A 263 -16.88 19.81 4.84
CA ALA A 263 -16.12 21.05 4.68
C ALA A 263 -16.17 21.49 3.20
N GLU A 264 -15.74 22.71 2.90
CA GLU A 264 -15.78 23.29 1.53
C GLU A 264 -14.90 22.52 0.53
N ASP A 265 -13.76 22.02 0.97
CA ASP A 265 -12.78 21.25 0.20
C ASP A 265 -13.04 19.74 0.21
N VAL A 266 -14.17 19.28 0.79
CA VAL A 266 -14.51 17.87 0.94
C VAL A 266 -15.64 17.48 0.00
N SER A 267 -15.43 16.42 -0.77
CA SER A 267 -16.43 15.81 -1.66
C SER A 267 -16.66 14.34 -1.30
N PHE A 268 -17.93 13.93 -1.21
CA PHE A 268 -18.30 12.52 -0.94
C PHE A 268 -18.58 11.80 -2.26
N VAL A 269 -17.69 10.89 -2.65
CA VAL A 269 -17.63 10.36 -4.03
C VAL A 269 -17.82 8.84 -4.13
N SER A 270 -18.33 8.20 -3.06
CA SER A 270 -18.58 6.75 -3.06
C SER A 270 -19.61 6.36 -4.13
N THR A 271 -19.27 5.36 -4.92
CA THR A 271 -20.07 4.89 -6.06
C THR A 271 -20.90 3.65 -5.73
N GLY A 272 -20.59 2.97 -4.62
CA GLY A 272 -21.19 1.68 -4.26
C GLY A 272 -20.58 0.49 -5.01
N ASP A 273 -19.65 0.73 -5.93
CA ASP A 273 -18.87 -0.29 -6.63
C ASP A 273 -17.45 -0.34 -6.04
N PRO A 274 -17.06 -1.41 -5.32
CA PRO A 274 -15.76 -1.48 -4.68
C PRO A 274 -14.56 -1.35 -5.63
N GLY A 275 -14.70 -1.76 -6.90
CA GLY A 275 -13.64 -1.62 -7.89
C GLY A 275 -13.44 -0.16 -8.30
N ALA A 276 -14.54 0.56 -8.52
CA ALA A 276 -14.51 1.97 -8.86
C ALA A 276 -14.09 2.85 -7.68
N ASP A 277 -14.57 2.56 -6.48
CA ASP A 277 -14.21 3.27 -5.26
C ASP A 277 -12.71 3.13 -4.95
N LEU A 278 -12.15 1.93 -5.14
CA LEU A 278 -10.73 1.70 -4.99
C LEU A 278 -9.92 2.42 -6.08
N ALA A 279 -10.41 2.43 -7.32
CA ALA A 279 -9.76 3.16 -8.42
C ALA A 279 -9.73 4.67 -8.16
N ILE A 280 -10.80 5.25 -7.60
CA ILE A 280 -10.83 6.66 -7.19
C ILE A 280 -9.75 6.94 -6.14
N LEU A 281 -9.67 6.11 -5.09
CA LEU A 281 -8.64 6.27 -4.04
C LEU A 281 -7.22 6.15 -4.62
N ALA A 282 -6.98 5.14 -5.47
CA ALA A 282 -5.67 4.90 -6.08
C ALA A 282 -5.24 6.01 -7.06
N SER A 283 -6.20 6.70 -7.70
CA SER A 283 -5.94 7.82 -8.62
C SER A 283 -5.70 9.16 -7.92
N CYS A 284 -5.92 9.26 -6.61
CA CYS A 284 -5.61 10.47 -5.86
C CYS A 284 -4.09 10.64 -5.69
N ASN A 285 -3.63 11.88 -5.53
CA ASN A 285 -2.20 12.18 -5.33
C ASN A 285 -1.70 11.70 -3.96
N HIS A 286 -2.54 11.83 -2.93
CA HIS A 286 -2.24 11.49 -1.54
C HIS A 286 -3.39 10.70 -0.92
N SER A 287 -3.17 10.13 0.27
CA SER A 287 -4.20 9.33 0.95
C SER A 287 -4.30 9.59 2.45
N ILE A 288 -5.54 9.56 2.95
CA ILE A 288 -5.88 9.40 4.37
C ILE A 288 -6.62 8.07 4.51
N VAL A 289 -6.03 7.13 5.25
CA VAL A 289 -6.57 5.77 5.39
C VAL A 289 -6.99 5.51 6.83
N SER A 290 -8.22 5.05 7.02
CA SER A 290 -8.70 4.52 8.31
C SER A 290 -8.32 3.04 8.46
N THR A 291 -9.23 2.19 8.95
CA THR A 291 -8.92 0.80 9.26
C THR A 291 -9.22 -0.16 8.10
N GLY A 292 -8.52 -1.30 8.11
CA GLY A 292 -8.70 -2.38 7.16
C GLY A 292 -7.93 -2.24 5.84
N SER A 293 -7.95 -3.32 5.06
CA SER A 293 -7.11 -3.49 3.88
C SER A 293 -7.55 -2.67 2.66
N PHE A 294 -8.81 -2.24 2.57
CA PHE A 294 -9.32 -1.54 1.39
C PHE A 294 -8.66 -0.16 1.22
N GLY A 295 -8.73 0.66 2.27
CA GLY A 295 -8.02 1.94 2.31
C GLY A 295 -6.50 1.77 2.24
N TRP A 296 -5.95 0.72 2.86
CA TRP A 296 -4.52 0.41 2.76
C TRP A 296 -4.08 0.27 1.30
N TRP A 297 -4.83 -0.46 0.47
CA TRP A 297 -4.52 -0.60 -0.95
C TRP A 297 -4.73 0.69 -1.74
N GLY A 298 -5.74 1.48 -1.41
CA GLY A 298 -5.90 2.84 -1.97
C GLY A 298 -4.65 3.69 -1.71
N GLY A 299 -4.16 3.69 -0.46
CA GLY A 299 -2.95 4.39 -0.05
C GLY A 299 -1.67 3.84 -0.67
N TYR A 300 -1.52 2.52 -0.75
CA TYR A 300 -0.35 1.90 -1.34
C TYR A 300 -0.27 2.20 -2.83
N LEU A 301 -1.40 2.17 -3.55
CA LEU A 301 -1.44 2.48 -4.98
C LEU A 301 -1.33 3.99 -5.24
N SER A 302 -1.86 4.85 -4.36
CA SER A 302 -1.62 6.30 -4.43
C SER A 302 -0.13 6.60 -4.21
N GLY A 303 0.52 7.24 -5.18
CA GLY A 303 1.99 7.37 -5.19
C GLY A 303 2.58 8.39 -4.21
N GLY A 304 1.75 9.21 -3.54
CA GLY A 304 2.21 10.27 -2.64
C GLY A 304 2.12 9.95 -1.15
N THR A 305 2.12 11.00 -0.33
CA THR A 305 2.00 10.92 1.13
C THR A 305 0.74 10.18 1.57
N VAL A 306 0.91 9.24 2.52
CA VAL A 306 -0.17 8.49 3.14
C VAL A 306 -0.17 8.73 4.64
N VAL A 307 -1.31 9.17 5.18
CA VAL A 307 -1.59 9.28 6.61
C VAL A 307 -2.51 8.14 7.03
N TYR A 308 -2.18 7.40 8.08
CA TYR A 308 -2.98 6.29 8.58
C TYR A 308 -3.41 6.45 10.04
N PHE A 309 -4.57 5.86 10.36
CA PHE A 309 -5.10 5.83 11.73
C PHE A 309 -4.31 4.85 12.58
N SER A 310 -3.46 5.41 13.45
CA SER A 310 -2.46 4.66 14.20
C SER A 310 -3.03 3.86 15.38
N ASN A 311 -4.26 4.14 15.83
CA ASN A 311 -4.94 3.39 16.87
C ASN A 311 -5.79 2.22 16.31
N PHE A 312 -5.26 1.56 15.27
CA PHE A 312 -5.75 0.28 14.78
C PHE A 312 -4.62 -0.74 14.63
N PRO A 313 -4.77 -1.97 15.17
CA PRO A 313 -5.77 -2.35 16.16
C PRO A 313 -5.72 -1.48 17.43
N ALA A 314 -6.81 -1.47 18.19
CA ALA A 314 -6.88 -0.80 19.49
C ALA A 314 -5.79 -1.35 20.42
N ARG A 315 -5.16 -0.46 21.20
CA ARG A 315 -4.13 -0.84 22.18
C ARG A 315 -4.66 -1.87 23.18
N ASP A 316 -3.78 -2.75 23.65
CA ASP A 316 -4.06 -3.74 24.70
C ASP A 316 -5.25 -4.69 24.41
N SER A 317 -5.55 -4.90 23.12
CA SER A 317 -6.62 -5.77 22.66
C SER A 317 -6.11 -7.13 22.17
N TRP A 318 -7.00 -8.12 22.08
CA TRP A 318 -6.68 -9.42 21.46
C TRP A 318 -6.13 -9.25 20.04
N LEU A 319 -6.73 -8.37 19.24
CA LEU A 319 -6.30 -8.11 17.86
C LEU A 319 -4.92 -7.46 17.81
N ALA A 320 -4.57 -6.58 18.76
CA ALA A 320 -3.21 -6.03 18.84
C ALA A 320 -2.14 -7.11 19.05
N GLY A 321 -2.46 -8.20 19.74
CA GLY A 321 -1.57 -9.37 19.86
C GLY A 321 -1.35 -10.11 18.54
N GLN A 322 -2.28 -9.98 17.58
CA GLN A 322 -2.22 -10.65 16.27
C GLN A 322 -1.45 -9.84 15.23
N TYR A 323 -1.41 -8.51 15.33
CA TYR A 323 -0.79 -7.61 14.34
C TYR A 323 0.60 -7.13 14.76
N ASP A 324 1.49 -6.94 13.79
CA ASP A 324 2.65 -6.05 13.95
C ASP A 324 2.48 -4.84 13.03
N LYS A 325 2.34 -3.65 13.62
CA LYS A 325 2.16 -2.40 12.85
C LYS A 325 3.34 -2.11 11.94
N LYS A 326 4.56 -2.53 12.31
CA LYS A 326 5.77 -2.36 11.50
C LYS A 326 5.79 -3.28 10.27
N ASP A 327 5.06 -4.40 10.33
CA ASP A 327 4.90 -5.32 9.21
C ASP A 327 3.69 -4.95 8.35
N TYR A 328 2.63 -4.40 8.97
CA TYR A 328 1.42 -4.02 8.27
C TYR A 328 1.54 -2.69 7.52
N TYR A 329 2.06 -1.63 8.17
CA TYR A 329 2.19 -0.30 7.58
C TYR A 329 3.63 -0.07 7.10
N PRO A 330 3.84 0.35 5.83
CA PRO A 330 5.16 0.74 5.36
C PRO A 330 5.76 1.88 6.21
N PRO A 331 7.07 1.86 6.48
CA PRO A 331 7.72 2.85 7.36
C PRO A 331 7.65 4.29 6.82
N ARG A 332 7.42 4.45 5.51
CA ARG A 332 7.22 5.74 4.83
C ARG A 332 5.85 6.38 5.10
N TRP A 333 4.91 5.68 5.73
CA TRP A 333 3.58 6.22 6.03
C TRP A 333 3.55 6.95 7.37
N ILE A 334 2.72 7.99 7.44
CA ILE A 334 2.62 8.88 8.60
C ILE A 334 1.52 8.36 9.53
N ALA A 335 1.90 8.02 10.76
CA ALA A 335 0.99 7.61 11.82
C ALA A 335 0.28 8.84 12.43
N MET A 336 -1.04 8.78 12.62
CA MET A 336 -1.80 9.85 13.29
C MET A 336 -2.94 9.28 14.16
N GLU A 337 -3.32 10.00 15.22
CA GLU A 337 -4.41 9.63 16.15
C GLU A 337 -5.31 10.84 16.47
#